data_AF-K1ZWR9-F1
#
_entry.id   AF-K1ZWR9-F1
#
_cell.length_a   1.000
_cell.length_b   1.000
_cell.length_c   1.000
_cell.angle_alpha   90.00
_cell.angle_beta   90.00
_cell.angle_gamma   90.00
#
_symmetry.space_group_name_H-M   'P 1'
#
loop_
_entity.id
_entity.type
_entity.pdbx_description
1 polymer ?
#
loop_
_entity_poly.entity_id
_entity_poly.type
_entity_poly.pdbx_seq_one_letter_code
_entity_poly.pdbx_strand_id
1 'polypeptide(L)'
;MAGQNGLAQLLCGLLLGVMLAVYRIGDGQFARRAQTLGSATGLGVIGEVTVFEQAHTAGNYLLREMIYMVGRRHAVKLRGIALVLATGVPAVLLLLPGIWGAGLAAVCHLIGALAARWLFFAEAEHVVGLYYGKR
;
A
#
# COMPACT_ATOMS: atom_id res chain seq x y z
N MET A 1 -4.82 26.06 -23.66
CA MET A 1 -3.79 25.11 -23.17
C MET A 1 -3.04 25.62 -21.93
N ALA A 2 -2.78 26.93 -21.75
CA ALA A 2 -2.06 27.44 -20.56
C ALA A 2 -2.71 27.10 -19.19
N GLY A 3 -4.06 27.14 -19.09
CA GLY A 3 -4.76 26.80 -17.85
C GLY A 3 -4.75 25.30 -17.49
N GLN A 4 -4.59 24.40 -18.48
CA GLN A 4 -4.57 22.95 -18.24
C GLN A 4 -3.27 22.52 -17.56
N ASN A 5 -2.14 23.14 -17.90
CA ASN A 5 -0.84 22.79 -17.32
C ASN A 5 -0.76 23.21 -15.84
N GLY A 6 -1.28 24.39 -15.47
CA GLY A 6 -1.31 24.85 -14.08
C GLY A 6 -2.18 23.95 -13.19
N LEU A 7 -3.35 23.55 -13.69
CA LEU A 7 -4.22 22.59 -12.98
C LEU A 7 -3.56 21.22 -12.86
N ALA A 8 -2.88 20.73 -13.89
CA ALA A 8 -2.19 19.45 -13.83
C ALA A 8 -1.06 19.44 -12.80
N GLN A 9 -0.27 20.53 -12.70
CA GLN A 9 0.77 20.67 -11.68
C GLN A 9 0.20 20.67 -10.26
N LEU A 10 -0.90 21.41 -10.05
CA LEU A 10 -1.62 21.41 -8.78
C LEU A 10 -2.07 20.00 -8.40
N LEU A 11 -2.66 19.26 -9.34
CA LEU A 11 -3.10 17.89 -9.11
C LEU A 11 -1.95 16.92 -8.83
N CYS A 12 -0.82 17.03 -9.55
CA CYS A 12 0.37 16.23 -9.24
C CYS A 12 0.94 16.54 -7.85
N GLY A 13 0.96 17.82 -7.45
CA GLY A 13 1.39 18.24 -6.12
C GLY A 13 0.45 17.75 -5.00
N LEU A 14 -0.87 17.82 -5.24
CA LEU A 14 -1.86 17.30 -4.30
C LEU A 14 -1.74 15.78 -4.16
N LEU A 15 -1.60 15.05 -5.28
CA LEU A 15 -1.41 13.61 -5.29
C LEU A 15 -0.14 13.20 -4.53
N LEU A 16 0.96 13.94 -4.70
CA LEU A 16 2.19 13.74 -3.94
C LEU A 16 1.94 13.84 -2.43
N GLY A 17 1.23 14.88 -1.99
CA GLY A 17 0.84 15.06 -0.59
C GLY A 17 -0.01 13.90 -0.07
N VAL A 18 -1.00 13.46 -0.85
CA VAL A 18 -1.87 12.33 -0.49
C VAL A 18 -1.07 11.03 -0.38
N MET A 19 -0.20 10.71 -1.34
CA MET A 19 0.62 9.49 -1.30
C MET A 19 1.55 9.47 -0.07
N LEU A 20 2.20 10.60 0.23
CA LEU A 20 3.03 10.74 1.42
C LEU A 20 2.21 10.55 2.71
N ALA A 21 1.02 11.15 2.79
CA ALA A 21 0.13 11.00 3.92
C ALA A 21 -0.33 9.54 4.09
N VAL A 22 -0.70 8.87 3.00
CA VAL A 22 -1.11 7.45 3.01
C VAL A 22 0.02 6.57 3.56
N TYR A 23 1.26 6.73 3.08
CA TYR A 23 2.39 5.94 3.59
C TYR A 23 2.68 6.25 5.06
N ARG A 24 2.71 7.53 5.45
CA ARG A 24 2.99 7.93 6.84
C ARG A 24 1.93 7.47 7.83
N ILE A 25 0.66 7.55 7.44
CA ILE A 25 -0.45 7.11 8.28
C ILE A 25 -0.46 5.58 8.32
N GLY A 26 -0.38 4.93 7.16
CA GLY A 26 -0.48 3.47 6.99
C GLY A 26 0.51 2.66 7.81
N ASP A 27 1.78 3.11 7.87
CA ASP A 27 2.88 2.39 8.55
C ASP A 27 2.59 2.07 10.03
N GLY A 28 1.72 2.84 10.70
CA GLY A 28 1.38 2.63 12.11
C GLY A 28 -0.02 2.08 12.37
N GLN A 29 -0.88 1.94 11.35
CA GLN A 29 -2.31 1.67 11.61
C GLN A 29 -2.58 0.29 12.19
N PHE A 30 -1.83 -0.74 11.77
CA PHE A 30 -2.04 -2.08 12.31
C PHE A 30 -1.70 -2.13 13.81
N ALA A 31 -0.53 -1.59 14.19
CA ALA A 31 -0.13 -1.45 15.58
C ALA A 31 -1.13 -0.62 16.40
N ARG A 32 -1.62 0.51 15.85
CA ARG A 32 -2.64 1.36 16.49
C ARG A 32 -3.99 0.66 16.69
N ARG A 33 -4.40 -0.20 15.76
CA ARG A 33 -5.64 -0.99 15.88
C ARG A 33 -5.53 -2.09 16.92
N ALA A 34 -4.31 -2.51 17.27
CA ALA A 34 -4.00 -3.46 18.34
C ALA A 34 -4.91 -4.70 18.35
N GLN A 35 -5.25 -5.22 17.17
CA GLN A 35 -6.13 -6.38 17.07
C GLN A 35 -5.46 -7.61 17.67
N THR A 36 -6.23 -8.37 18.45
CA THR A 36 -5.78 -9.58 19.14
C THR A 36 -6.62 -10.78 18.71
N LEU A 37 -6.17 -11.98 19.03
CA LEU A 37 -6.98 -13.19 18.83
C LEU A 37 -8.33 -13.07 19.58
N GLY A 38 -8.32 -12.46 20.77
CA GLY A 38 -9.54 -12.18 21.53
C GLY A 38 -10.50 -11.22 20.86
N SER A 39 -10.01 -10.15 20.21
CA SER A 39 -10.87 -9.21 19.46
C SER A 39 -11.37 -9.82 18.15
N ALA A 40 -10.57 -10.66 17.49
CA ALA A 40 -10.94 -11.35 16.26
C ALA A 40 -12.03 -12.43 16.49
N THR A 41 -11.98 -13.11 17.64
CA THR A 41 -12.93 -14.19 17.99
C THR A 41 -14.11 -13.73 18.85
N GLY A 42 -14.05 -12.52 19.41
CA GLY A 42 -15.01 -12.05 20.42
C GLY A 42 -14.84 -12.70 21.79
N LEU A 43 -13.90 -13.64 21.96
CA LEU A 43 -13.66 -14.37 23.20
C LEU A 43 -12.79 -13.59 24.21
N GLY A 44 -12.25 -12.43 23.81
CA GLY A 44 -11.40 -11.61 24.69
C GLY A 44 -12.10 -11.13 25.97
N VAL A 45 -13.44 -11.16 26.03
CA VAL A 45 -14.21 -10.83 27.25
C VAL A 45 -14.11 -11.92 28.32
N ILE A 46 -13.71 -13.13 27.96
CA ILE A 46 -13.66 -14.31 28.85
C ILE A 46 -12.25 -14.50 29.43
N GLY A 47 -11.22 -13.92 28.80
CA GLY A 47 -9.83 -13.97 29.26
C GLY A 47 -8.82 -13.89 28.12
N GLU A 48 -7.56 -14.21 28.44
CA GLU A 48 -6.49 -14.32 27.44
C GLU A 48 -6.75 -15.52 26.52
N VAL A 49 -6.87 -15.25 25.22
CA VAL A 49 -7.17 -16.28 24.22
C VAL A 49 -5.88 -16.76 23.58
N THR A 50 -5.66 -18.07 23.61
CA THR A 50 -4.52 -18.75 22.97
C THR A 50 -5.00 -19.87 22.06
N VAL A 51 -4.20 -20.21 21.04
CA VAL A 51 -4.51 -21.32 20.13
C VAL A 51 -4.05 -22.62 20.79
N PHE A 52 -4.99 -23.51 21.11
CA PHE A 52 -4.69 -24.84 21.66
C PHE A 52 -4.11 -25.78 20.60
N GLU A 53 -4.77 -25.87 19.44
CA GLU A 53 -4.32 -26.67 18.30
C GLU A 53 -4.72 -25.98 16.99
N GLN A 54 -3.91 -26.14 15.95
CA GLN A 54 -4.20 -25.58 14.64
C GLN A 54 -5.27 -26.42 13.94
N ALA A 55 -6.26 -25.78 13.31
CA ALA A 55 -7.33 -26.48 12.58
C ALA A 55 -6.86 -27.18 11.28
N HIS A 56 -5.55 -27.35 11.08
CA HIS A 56 -4.97 -27.98 9.90
C HIS A 56 -3.71 -28.79 10.25
N THR A 57 -3.61 -29.98 9.66
CA THR A 57 -2.43 -30.85 9.74
C THR A 57 -1.42 -30.63 8.61
N ALA A 58 -1.78 -29.85 7.58
CA ALA A 58 -0.94 -29.48 6.45
C ALA A 58 -0.98 -27.97 6.17
N GLY A 59 0.04 -27.44 5.47
CA GLY A 59 0.09 -26.02 5.11
C GLY A 59 -1.02 -25.63 4.12
N ASN A 60 -1.81 -24.61 4.46
CA ASN A 60 -2.94 -24.14 3.65
C ASN A 60 -2.58 -22.88 2.81
N TYR A 61 -3.49 -22.48 1.92
CA TYR A 61 -3.34 -21.29 1.07
C TYR A 61 -3.17 -20.00 1.87
N LEU A 62 -3.93 -19.81 2.96
CA LEU A 62 -3.87 -18.62 3.80
C LEU A 62 -2.49 -18.43 4.45
N LEU A 63 -1.89 -19.52 4.93
CA LEU A 63 -0.55 -19.51 5.52
C LEU A 63 0.54 -19.16 4.49
N ARG A 64 0.34 -19.51 3.21
CA ARG A 64 1.32 -19.30 2.13
C ARG A 64 1.19 -17.92 1.50
N GLU A 65 -0.03 -17.47 1.26
CA GLU A 65 -0.31 -16.24 0.51
C GLU A 65 -0.61 -15.05 1.43
N MET A 66 -1.38 -15.26 2.50
CA MET A 66 -1.92 -14.18 3.33
C MET A 66 -1.06 -13.82 4.54
N ILE A 67 -0.15 -14.71 4.95
CA ILE A 67 0.76 -14.47 6.10
C ILE A 67 2.18 -14.13 5.64
N TYR A 68 2.53 -14.43 4.39
CA TYR A 68 3.85 -14.12 3.86
C TYR A 68 3.92 -12.67 3.39
N MET A 69 4.58 -11.81 4.17
CA MET A 69 4.87 -10.43 3.76
C MET A 69 5.91 -10.42 2.63
N VAL A 70 5.46 -10.41 1.38
CA VAL A 70 6.31 -10.40 0.17
C VAL A 70 7.20 -9.14 0.09
N GLY A 71 6.82 -8.03 0.74
CA GLY A 71 7.30 -6.70 0.35
C GLY A 71 8.39 -6.00 1.18
N ARG A 72 8.80 -6.44 2.38
CA ARG A 72 9.51 -5.51 3.29
C ARG A 72 10.90 -5.04 2.85
N ARG A 73 11.69 -5.88 2.17
CA ARG A 73 13.08 -5.52 1.83
C ARG A 73 13.18 -4.40 0.78
N HIS A 74 12.19 -4.30 -0.10
CA HIS A 74 12.20 -3.36 -1.23
C HIS A 74 11.05 -2.34 -1.19
N ALA A 75 10.11 -2.47 -0.26
CA ALA A 75 9.00 -1.55 0.01
C ALA A 75 9.40 -0.08 -0.10
N VAL A 76 10.38 0.37 0.68
CA VAL A 76 10.80 1.79 0.71
C VAL A 76 11.29 2.27 -0.66
N LYS A 77 12.08 1.45 -1.37
CA LYS A 77 12.58 1.80 -2.71
C LYS A 77 11.43 1.89 -3.72
N LEU A 78 10.52 0.91 -3.68
CA LEU A 78 9.37 0.85 -4.57
C LEU A 78 8.37 1.99 -4.30
N ARG A 79 8.16 2.39 -3.04
CA ARG A 79 7.37 3.57 -2.67
C ARG A 79 7.96 4.84 -3.28
N GLY A 80 9.29 4.97 -3.26
CA GLY A 80 10.00 6.07 -3.94
C GLY A 80 9.77 6.07 -5.45
N ILE A 81 9.90 4.92 -6.11
CA ILE A 81 9.64 4.77 -7.54
C ILE A 81 8.18 5.11 -7.88
N ALA A 82 7.23 4.56 -7.12
CA ALA A 82 5.81 4.81 -7.32
C ALA A 82 5.47 6.30 -7.19
N LEU A 83 6.02 6.97 -6.17
CA LEU A 83 5.80 8.40 -5.93
C LEU A 83 6.40 9.26 -7.04
N VAL A 84 7.65 8.99 -7.44
CA VAL A 84 8.32 9.74 -8.52
C VAL A 84 7.62 9.55 -9.86
N LEU A 85 7.24 8.32 -10.22
CA LEU A 85 6.57 8.03 -11.48
C LEU A 85 5.10 8.47 -11.52
N ALA A 86 4.39 8.43 -10.39
CA ALA A 86 3.00 8.89 -10.32
C ALA A 86 2.87 10.43 -10.30
N THR A 87 3.89 11.15 -9.81
CA THR A 87 3.76 12.59 -9.54
C THR A 87 4.88 13.43 -10.16
N GLY A 88 6.13 13.19 -9.75
CA GLY A 88 7.27 14.04 -10.11
C GLY A 88 7.60 14.03 -11.61
N VAL A 89 7.77 12.86 -12.20
CA VAL A 89 8.09 12.73 -13.64
C VAL A 89 6.94 13.27 -14.51
N PRO A 90 5.67 12.91 -14.29
CA PRO A 90 4.55 13.51 -15.04
C PRO A 90 4.49 15.04 -14.91
N ALA A 91 4.71 15.60 -13.72
CA ALA A 91 4.67 17.05 -13.51
C ALA A 91 5.72 17.80 -14.35
N VAL A 92 6.92 17.21 -14.52
CA VAL A 92 7.97 17.77 -15.38
C VAL A 92 7.65 17.56 -16.85
N LEU A 93 7.18 16.37 -17.24
CA LEU A 93 6.88 16.05 -18.64
C LEU A 93 5.75 16.92 -19.22
N LEU A 94 4.78 17.33 -18.40
CA LEU A 94 3.69 18.22 -18.79
C LEU A 94 4.12 19.68 -19.01
N LEU A 95 5.36 20.05 -18.67
CA LEU A 95 5.96 21.33 -19.05
C LEU A 95 6.35 21.36 -20.53
N LEU A 96 6.62 20.20 -21.13
CA LEU A 96 6.98 20.13 -22.54
C LEU A 96 5.76 20.40 -23.41
N PRO A 97 5.87 21.26 -24.43
CA PRO A 97 4.78 21.49 -25.37
C PRO A 97 4.57 20.26 -26.27
N GLY A 98 3.31 20.04 -26.65
CA GLY A 98 2.92 19.01 -27.62
C GLY A 98 2.46 17.68 -27.02
N ILE A 99 1.97 16.80 -27.88
CA ILE A 99 1.28 15.57 -27.50
C ILE A 99 2.21 14.51 -26.88
N TRP A 100 3.49 14.51 -27.26
CA TRP A 100 4.47 13.54 -26.79
C TRP A 100 4.74 13.68 -25.28
N GLY A 101 4.78 14.91 -24.76
CA GLY A 101 4.94 15.17 -23.33
C GLY A 101 3.76 14.63 -22.52
N ALA A 102 2.53 14.88 -22.98
CA ALA A 102 1.32 14.35 -22.36
C ALA A 102 1.22 12.81 -22.42
N GLY A 103 1.57 12.21 -23.57
CA GLY A 103 1.58 10.76 -23.74
C GLY A 103 2.58 10.07 -22.81
N LEU A 104 3.81 10.56 -22.74
CA LEU A 104 4.83 10.00 -21.85
C LEU A 104 4.47 10.23 -20.37
N ALA A 105 3.94 11.41 -20.02
CA ALA A 105 3.45 11.70 -18.67
C ALA A 105 2.36 10.71 -18.23
N ALA A 106 1.40 10.40 -19.11
CA ALA A 106 0.36 9.42 -18.83
C ALA A 106 0.93 8.01 -18.59
N VAL A 107 1.88 7.57 -19.43
CA VAL A 107 2.53 6.25 -19.26
C VAL A 107 3.29 6.17 -17.94
N CYS A 108 4.13 7.17 -17.63
CA CYS A 108 4.84 7.23 -16.35
C CYS A 108 3.88 7.22 -15.17
N HIS A 109 2.81 8.03 -15.24
CA HIS A 109 1.80 8.12 -14.19
C HIS A 109 1.13 6.75 -13.92
N LEU A 110 0.74 6.05 -14.98
CA LEU A 110 0.12 4.72 -14.87
C LEU A 110 1.07 3.69 -14.28
N ILE A 111 2.35 3.68 -14.67
CA ILE A 111 3.36 2.79 -14.07
C ILE A 111 3.50 3.07 -12.57
N GLY A 112 3.59 4.35 -12.18
CA GLY A 112 3.66 4.75 -10.77
C GLY A 112 2.41 4.35 -9.97
N ALA A 113 1.23 4.55 -10.56
CA ALA A 113 -0.05 4.19 -9.94
C ALA A 113 -0.20 2.67 -9.76
N LEU A 114 0.20 1.87 -10.77
CA LEU A 114 0.19 0.41 -10.67
C LEU A 114 1.19 -0.09 -9.63
N ALA A 115 2.38 0.50 -9.56
CA ALA A 115 3.36 0.19 -8.52
C ALA A 115 2.83 0.51 -7.11
N ALA A 116 2.19 1.68 -6.92
CA ALA A 116 1.55 2.05 -5.66
C ALA A 116 0.42 1.07 -5.29
N ARG A 117 -0.40 0.67 -6.28
CA ARG A 117 -1.50 -0.29 -6.08
C ARG A 117 -0.99 -1.67 -5.71
N TRP A 118 0.09 -2.13 -6.34
CA TRP A 118 0.72 -3.41 -6.02
C TRP A 118 1.32 -3.39 -4.61
N LEU A 119 2.01 -2.31 -4.23
CA LEU A 119 2.57 -2.15 -2.88
C LEU A 119 1.50 -2.21 -1.79
N PHE A 120 0.34 -1.59 -2.03
CA PHE A 120 -0.79 -1.67 -1.09
C PHE A 120 -1.16 -3.12 -0.74
N PHE A 121 -1.14 -4.03 -1.72
CA PHE A 121 -1.41 -5.46 -1.47
C PHE A 121 -0.20 -6.16 -0.87
N ALA A 122 1.02 -5.88 -1.37
CA ALA A 122 2.25 -6.53 -0.91
C ALA A 122 2.63 -6.19 0.54
N GLU A 123 2.21 -5.02 1.04
CA GLU A 123 2.45 -4.54 2.39
C GLU A 123 1.24 -4.74 3.34
N ALA A 124 0.11 -5.26 2.84
CA ALA A 124 -1.07 -5.42 3.66
C ALA A 124 -0.85 -6.46 4.77
N GLU A 125 -0.95 -6.03 6.03
CA GLU A 125 -0.97 -6.93 7.17
C GLU A 125 -2.38 -7.51 7.35
N HIS A 126 -2.50 -8.83 7.28
CA HIS A 126 -3.80 -9.51 7.32
C HIS A 126 -4.11 -10.02 8.73
N VAL A 127 -5.24 -9.55 9.28
CA VAL A 127 -5.75 -10.00 10.59
C VAL A 127 -6.05 -11.50 10.65
N VAL A 128 -6.11 -12.19 9.50
CA VAL A 128 -6.30 -13.64 9.44
C VAL A 128 -5.16 -14.40 10.14
N GLY A 129 -3.95 -13.83 10.18
CA GLY A 129 -2.83 -14.40 10.93
C GLY A 129 -3.13 -14.59 12.42
N LEU A 130 -3.98 -13.72 12.99
CA LEU A 130 -4.36 -13.77 14.41
C LEU A 130 -5.03 -15.09 14.76
N TYR A 131 -5.88 -15.65 13.89
CA TYR A 131 -6.54 -16.96 14.10
C TYR A 131 -5.54 -18.12 14.22
N TYR A 132 -4.35 -17.96 13.63
CA TYR A 132 -3.28 -18.96 13.68
C TYR A 132 -2.27 -18.70 14.80
N GLY A 133 -2.51 -17.69 15.66
CA GLY A 133 -1.56 -17.24 16.66
C GLY A 133 -0.30 -16.62 16.05
N LYS A 134 -0.35 -16.23 14.77
CA LYS A 134 0.76 -15.62 14.03
C LYS A 134 0.51 -14.12 13.88
N ARG A 135 1.60 -13.36 13.96
CA ARG A 135 1.61 -11.91 13.67
C ARG A 135 2.39 -11.68 12.39
#